data_AF-A0A7C9GGA7-F1
#
_entry.id   AF-A0A7C9GGA7-F1
#
_cell.length_a   1.000
_cell.length_b   1.000
_cell.length_c   1.000
_cell.angle_alpha   90.00
_cell.angle_beta   90.00
_cell.angle_gamma   90.00
#
_symmetry.space_group_name_H-M   'P 1'
#
loop_
_entity.id
_entity.type
_entity.pdbx_description
1 polymer ?
#
loop_
_entity_poly.entity_id
_entity_poly.type
_entity_poly.pdbx_seq_one_letter_code
_entity_poly.pdbx_strand_id
1 'polypeptide(L)'
;VVNKAEAATVRTIFELYREYGSTLRVEEAADKLGFRTKARIRADGGHQGGAPFTRGHVNKLLVNYLYVGEVHYKGTSYPGEHQGIIDRDLWDAVQARLARNAVTRRTRSNADAPSLLTGLVETGDGARLSPSHCVKQGQRYRYYVTKNQGCGGWRLPAPALEKVIVDRIYRFLTDQEHLSAELASDTAPSVLEALFRSAAALAHELQNFAPSSQREILLHILQRVVITQDSITIILKAQALGARLGLSGIDQNEEVQISYPIAIRRRGAETRLVIENPTEPAKPDGKLVSLVFQAHRWFNELRDRPSSSVHELGNKYGVNSADVSRILPLAFLAPDIVEAILDGRQPPELTAARLKRMRDLPLDWQQQRRYLGFE
;
A
#
# COMPACT_ATOMS: atom_id res chain seq x y z
N VAL A 1 -18.54 -43.61 -0.08
CA VAL A 1 -17.67 -44.79 -0.34
C VAL A 1 -16.25 -44.30 -0.62
N VAL A 2 -15.24 -44.87 0.04
CA VAL A 2 -13.83 -44.44 -0.08
C VAL A 2 -13.19 -44.98 -1.36
N ASN A 3 -12.57 -44.11 -2.15
CA ASN A 3 -11.68 -44.53 -3.25
C ASN A 3 -10.29 -44.83 -2.67
N LYS A 4 -9.87 -46.10 -2.69
CA LYS A 4 -8.61 -46.55 -2.08
C LYS A 4 -7.37 -45.87 -2.68
N ALA A 5 -7.33 -45.63 -3.99
CA ALA A 5 -6.19 -45.00 -4.66
C ALA A 5 -6.09 -43.51 -4.30
N GLU A 6 -7.20 -42.78 -4.40
CA GLU A 6 -7.24 -41.36 -4.01
C GLU A 6 -6.94 -41.18 -2.51
N ALA A 7 -7.42 -42.11 -1.67
CA ALA A 7 -7.14 -42.08 -0.23
C ALA A 7 -5.65 -42.30 0.09
N ALA A 8 -4.97 -43.18 -0.65
CA ALA A 8 -3.53 -43.36 -0.52
C ALA A 8 -2.77 -42.07 -0.85
N THR A 9 -3.13 -41.39 -1.95
CA THR A 9 -2.54 -40.07 -2.29
C THR A 9 -2.72 -39.06 -1.16
N VAL A 10 -3.92 -38.96 -0.58
CA VAL A 10 -4.19 -38.02 0.51
C VAL A 10 -3.35 -38.37 1.75
N ARG A 11 -3.25 -39.65 2.13
CA ARG A 11 -2.39 -40.10 3.25
C ARG A 11 -0.94 -39.69 3.04
N THR A 12 -0.38 -39.95 1.86
CA THR A 12 1.00 -39.57 1.56
C THR A 12 1.19 -38.05 1.62
N ILE A 13 0.22 -37.24 1.19
CA ILE A 13 0.30 -35.77 1.34
C ILE A 13 0.35 -35.35 2.82
N PHE A 14 -0.42 -36.00 3.70
CA PHE A 14 -0.38 -35.73 5.15
C PHE A 14 0.97 -36.13 5.76
N GLU A 15 1.53 -37.27 5.37
CA GLU A 15 2.85 -37.73 5.81
C GLU A 15 3.97 -36.80 5.33
N LEU A 16 3.97 -36.40 4.05
CA LEU A 16 4.93 -35.43 3.51
C LEU A 16 4.85 -34.09 4.24
N TYR A 17 3.65 -33.65 4.62
CA TYR A 17 3.52 -32.43 5.42
C TYR A 17 4.01 -32.62 6.86
N ARG A 18 3.71 -33.77 7.48
CA ARG A 18 4.25 -34.13 8.79
C ARG A 18 5.77 -34.19 8.78
N GLU A 19 6.41 -34.58 7.69
CA GLU A 19 7.87 -34.58 7.55
C GLU A 19 8.41 -33.15 7.31
N TYR A 20 8.01 -32.51 6.21
CA TYR A 20 8.61 -31.25 5.77
C TYR A 20 8.12 -30.01 6.52
N GLY A 21 6.87 -30.01 6.99
CA GLY A 21 6.23 -28.85 7.61
C GLY A 21 6.02 -27.65 6.68
N SER A 22 6.17 -27.82 5.37
CA SER A 22 6.04 -26.75 4.37
C SER A 22 5.18 -27.22 3.22
N THR A 23 4.08 -26.53 2.97
CA THR A 23 3.15 -26.87 1.87
C THR A 23 3.79 -26.70 0.49
N LEU A 24 4.82 -25.86 0.35
CA LEU A 24 5.60 -25.73 -0.89
C LEU A 24 6.44 -26.99 -1.15
N ARG A 25 7.16 -27.48 -0.14
CA ARG A 25 7.95 -28.72 -0.27
C ARG A 25 7.08 -29.94 -0.54
N VAL A 26 5.87 -29.95 0.04
CA VAL A 26 4.88 -31.00 -0.25
C VAL A 26 4.38 -30.92 -1.70
N GLU A 27 4.18 -29.72 -2.26
CA GLU A 27 3.87 -29.54 -3.68
C GLU A 27 4.99 -30.08 -4.58
N GLU A 28 6.24 -29.71 -4.32
CA GLU A 28 7.41 -30.22 -5.07
C GLU A 28 7.54 -31.75 -4.98
N ALA A 29 7.36 -32.32 -3.79
CA ALA A 29 7.42 -33.76 -3.59
C ALA A 29 6.25 -34.50 -4.25
N ALA A 30 5.02 -33.96 -4.15
CA ALA A 30 3.84 -34.52 -4.78
C ALA A 30 3.96 -34.52 -6.32
N ASP A 31 4.57 -33.48 -6.90
CA ASP A 31 4.81 -33.45 -8.34
C ASP A 31 5.86 -34.48 -8.78
N LYS A 32 6.96 -34.63 -8.02
CA LYS A 32 7.96 -35.69 -8.25
C LYS A 32 7.37 -37.10 -8.18
N LEU A 33 6.40 -37.31 -7.28
CA LEU A 33 5.66 -38.56 -7.15
C LEU A 33 4.56 -38.75 -8.21
N GLY A 34 4.39 -37.78 -9.12
CA GLY A 34 3.41 -37.84 -10.20
C GLY A 34 1.95 -37.70 -9.73
N PHE A 35 1.72 -37.20 -8.51
CA PHE A 35 0.37 -37.02 -8.00
C PHE A 35 -0.36 -35.90 -8.75
N ARG A 36 -1.61 -36.17 -9.15
CA ARG A 36 -2.46 -35.24 -9.89
C ARG A 36 -3.80 -35.07 -9.20
N THR A 37 -4.39 -33.89 -9.38
CA THR A 37 -5.75 -33.60 -8.93
C THR A 37 -6.74 -34.47 -9.69
N LYS A 38 -7.87 -34.81 -9.05
CA LYS A 38 -8.91 -35.67 -9.64
C LYS A 38 -9.43 -35.10 -10.96
N ALA A 39 -9.26 -35.83 -12.05
CA ALA A 39 -9.84 -35.50 -13.34
C ALA A 39 -11.35 -35.81 -13.36
N ARG A 40 -12.13 -34.89 -13.92
CA ARG A 40 -13.57 -35.02 -14.14
C ARG A 40 -13.89 -34.52 -15.54
N ILE A 41 -14.66 -35.32 -16.27
CA ILE A 41 -15.24 -34.93 -17.55
C ILE A 41 -16.65 -34.43 -17.26
N ARG A 42 -16.95 -33.23 -17.73
CA ARG A 42 -18.26 -32.60 -17.64
C ARG A 42 -19.15 -33.07 -18.78
N ALA A 43 -20.46 -32.93 -18.62
CA ALA A 43 -21.45 -33.34 -19.62
C ALA A 43 -21.30 -32.58 -20.96
N ASP A 44 -20.69 -31.40 -20.94
CA ASP A 44 -20.38 -30.55 -22.11
C ASP A 44 -19.06 -30.93 -22.81
N GLY A 45 -18.38 -32.00 -22.37
CA GLY A 45 -17.08 -32.41 -22.88
C GLY A 45 -15.89 -31.65 -22.29
N GLY A 46 -16.12 -30.65 -21.42
CA GLY A 46 -15.07 -29.95 -20.71
C GLY A 46 -14.37 -30.85 -19.68
N HIS A 47 -13.05 -30.71 -19.52
CA HIS A 47 -12.28 -31.44 -18.52
C HIS A 47 -11.89 -30.52 -17.36
N GLN A 48 -11.95 -31.03 -16.13
CA GLN A 48 -11.51 -30.34 -14.92
C GLN A 48 -10.63 -31.26 -14.08
N GLY A 49 -9.49 -30.75 -13.59
CA GLY A 49 -8.54 -31.56 -12.83
C GLY A 49 -7.52 -32.26 -13.72
N GLY A 50 -6.80 -33.26 -13.19
CA GLY A 50 -5.64 -33.86 -13.86
C GLY A 50 -4.38 -33.00 -13.80
N ALA A 51 -4.45 -31.82 -13.18
CA ALA A 51 -3.31 -30.92 -13.00
C ALA A 51 -2.45 -31.32 -11.79
N PRO A 52 -1.15 -30.93 -11.75
CA PRO A 52 -0.30 -31.05 -10.57
C PRO A 52 -0.96 -30.43 -9.32
N PHE A 53 -0.63 -30.98 -8.15
CA PHE A 53 -1.04 -30.36 -6.88
C PHE A 53 -0.34 -29.02 -6.73
N THR A 54 -1.08 -28.01 -6.29
CA THR A 54 -0.52 -26.70 -5.93
C THR A 54 -0.56 -26.55 -4.42
N ARG A 55 0.20 -25.61 -3.87
CA ARG A 55 0.13 -25.23 -2.45
C ARG A 55 -1.31 -25.02 -1.95
N GLY A 56 -2.15 -24.42 -2.79
CA GLY A 56 -3.56 -24.18 -2.46
C GLY A 56 -4.36 -25.48 -2.33
N HIS A 57 -4.11 -26.46 -3.21
CA HIS A 57 -4.70 -27.79 -3.12
C HIS A 57 -4.23 -28.52 -1.86
N VAL A 58 -2.92 -28.55 -1.60
CA VAL A 58 -2.34 -29.17 -0.40
C VAL A 58 -2.95 -28.58 0.87
N ASN A 59 -3.01 -27.24 0.97
CA ASN A 59 -3.59 -26.60 2.15
C ASN A 59 -5.07 -26.95 2.35
N LYS A 60 -5.86 -26.99 1.27
CA LYS A 60 -7.26 -27.41 1.34
C LYS A 60 -7.42 -28.85 1.83
N LEU A 61 -6.49 -29.74 1.49
CA LEU A 61 -6.52 -31.12 1.98
C LEU A 61 -6.22 -31.18 3.48
N LEU A 62 -5.15 -30.52 3.92
CA LEU A 62 -4.66 -30.60 5.30
C LEU A 62 -5.63 -30.00 6.33
N VAL A 63 -6.51 -29.08 5.93
CA VAL A 63 -7.49 -28.46 6.84
C VAL A 63 -8.88 -29.09 6.78
N ASN A 64 -9.09 -30.11 5.95
CA ASN A 64 -10.42 -30.69 5.75
C ASN A 64 -10.72 -31.83 6.75
N TYR A 65 -11.57 -31.52 7.72
CA TYR A 65 -12.00 -32.44 8.79
C TYR A 65 -12.69 -33.72 8.28
N LEU A 66 -13.20 -33.72 7.05
CA LEU A 66 -13.80 -34.92 6.46
C LEU A 66 -12.81 -36.09 6.43
N TYR A 67 -11.50 -35.82 6.33
CA TYR A 67 -10.51 -36.88 6.26
C TYR A 67 -10.27 -37.61 7.58
N VAL A 68 -10.66 -37.03 8.72
CA VAL A 68 -10.62 -37.67 10.03
C VAL A 68 -12.01 -38.19 10.47
N GLY A 69 -12.99 -38.20 9.56
CA GLY A 69 -14.34 -38.67 9.86
C GLY A 69 -15.21 -37.63 10.58
N GLU A 70 -14.84 -36.35 10.52
CA GLU A 70 -15.58 -35.27 11.19
C GLU A 70 -16.15 -34.26 10.19
N VAL A 71 -17.16 -33.51 10.63
CA VAL A 71 -17.76 -32.38 9.91
C VAL A 71 -17.58 -31.12 10.74
N HIS A 72 -17.03 -30.08 10.12
CA HIS A 72 -16.79 -28.79 10.78
C HIS A 72 -17.90 -27.78 10.45
N TYR A 73 -18.56 -27.23 11.46
CA TYR A 73 -19.60 -26.21 11.30
C TYR A 73 -19.47 -25.13 12.38
N LYS A 74 -19.42 -23.86 11.96
CA LYS A 74 -19.34 -22.67 12.82
C LYS A 74 -18.31 -22.79 13.96
N GLY A 75 -17.11 -23.28 13.65
CA GLY A 75 -16.00 -23.36 14.62
C GLY A 75 -16.00 -24.60 15.50
N THR A 76 -16.99 -25.49 15.39
CA THR A 76 -17.07 -26.75 16.14
C THR A 76 -16.99 -27.94 15.20
N SER A 77 -16.27 -29.01 15.56
CA SER A 77 -16.26 -30.26 14.83
C SER A 77 -17.20 -31.29 15.47
N TYR A 78 -17.89 -32.05 14.62
CA TYR A 78 -18.84 -33.09 15.01
C TYR A 78 -18.45 -34.42 14.33
N PRO A 79 -18.68 -35.57 14.97
CA PRO A 79 -18.52 -36.88 14.32
C PRO A 79 -19.41 -36.97 13.07
N GLY A 80 -18.82 -37.33 11.93
CA GLY A 80 -19.53 -37.60 10.70
C GLY A 80 -19.93 -39.08 10.59
N GLU A 81 -20.87 -39.37 9.69
CA GLU A 81 -21.29 -40.75 9.39
C GLU A 81 -20.29 -41.51 8.51
N HIS A 82 -19.30 -40.82 7.95
CA HIS A 82 -18.29 -41.40 7.07
C HIS A 82 -17.03 -41.81 7.83
N GLN A 83 -16.44 -42.93 7.44
CA GLN A 83 -15.15 -43.35 7.96
C GLN A 83 -14.03 -42.40 7.50
N GLY A 84 -13.24 -41.89 8.44
CA GLY A 84 -12.02 -41.14 8.16
C GLY A 84 -10.98 -41.97 7.40
N ILE A 85 -10.24 -41.33 6.50
CA ILE A 85 -9.14 -41.97 5.78
C ILE A 85 -7.77 -41.67 6.41
N ILE A 86 -7.69 -40.66 7.28
CA ILE A 86 -6.50 -40.24 8.02
C ILE A 86 -6.68 -40.61 9.50
N ASP A 87 -5.63 -41.17 10.08
CA ASP A 87 -5.58 -41.49 11.51
C ASP A 87 -5.58 -40.21 12.38
N ARG A 88 -6.18 -40.29 13.57
CA ARG A 88 -6.33 -39.13 14.44
C ARG A 88 -4.99 -38.57 14.90
N ASP A 89 -4.00 -39.41 15.18
CA ASP A 89 -2.68 -38.98 15.64
C ASP A 89 -1.94 -38.22 14.54
N LEU A 90 -2.05 -38.70 13.28
CA LEU A 90 -1.48 -38.00 12.12
C LEU A 90 -2.18 -36.66 11.88
N TRP A 91 -3.50 -36.63 12.00
CA TRP A 91 -4.29 -35.40 11.88
C TRP A 91 -3.88 -34.36 12.93
N ASP A 92 -3.84 -34.74 14.20
CA ASP A 92 -3.53 -33.84 15.31
C ASP A 92 -2.09 -33.32 15.22
N ALA A 93 -1.12 -34.17 14.83
CA ALA A 93 0.26 -33.75 14.58
C ALA A 93 0.35 -32.71 13.44
N VAL A 94 -0.40 -32.91 12.36
CA VAL A 94 -0.47 -31.96 11.23
C VAL A 94 -1.13 -30.64 11.66
N GLN A 95 -2.23 -30.68 12.40
CA GLN A 95 -2.91 -29.47 12.89
C GLN A 95 -2.02 -28.69 13.87
N ALA A 96 -1.35 -29.37 14.80
CA ALA A 96 -0.41 -28.73 15.72
C ALA A 96 0.74 -28.05 14.98
N ARG A 97 1.26 -28.68 13.91
CA ARG A 97 2.30 -28.10 13.08
C ARG A 97 1.80 -26.92 12.24
N LEU A 98 0.58 -27.00 11.69
CA LEU A 98 -0.08 -25.89 11.02
C LEU A 98 -0.29 -24.70 11.97
N ALA A 99 -0.75 -24.94 13.19
CA ALA A 99 -0.94 -23.91 14.20
C ALA A 99 0.39 -23.25 14.62
N ARG A 100 1.45 -24.03 14.81
CA ARG A 100 2.81 -23.52 15.08
C ARG A 100 3.32 -22.65 13.94
N ASN A 101 3.07 -23.06 12.70
CA ASN A 101 3.44 -22.32 11.50
C ASN A 101 2.51 -21.11 11.22
N ALA A 102 1.31 -21.08 11.80
CA ALA A 102 0.33 -20.01 11.63
C ALA A 102 0.79 -18.69 12.28
N VAL A 103 1.75 -18.75 13.22
CA VAL A 103 2.25 -17.59 13.97
C VAL A 103 3.77 -17.52 13.92
N THR A 104 4.32 -17.11 12.78
CA THR A 104 5.54 -16.25 12.69
C THR A 104 5.78 -15.82 11.24
N ARG A 105 4.87 -15.03 10.66
CA ARG A 105 5.28 -14.05 9.64
C ARG A 105 5.87 -12.82 10.34
N ARG A 106 6.94 -13.01 11.11
CA ARG A 106 7.92 -11.94 11.29
C ARG A 106 8.61 -11.82 9.94
N THR A 107 8.25 -10.79 9.20
CA THR A 107 8.80 -10.43 7.89
C THR A 107 10.33 -10.48 7.91
N ARG A 108 10.94 -11.63 7.57
CA ARG A 108 12.27 -11.64 6.95
C ARG A 108 12.06 -11.22 5.50
N SER A 109 11.98 -9.91 5.27
CA SER A 109 11.88 -9.36 3.93
C SER A 109 13.28 -9.17 3.36
N ASN A 110 13.80 -10.14 2.63
CA ASN A 110 14.89 -9.96 1.66
C ASN A 110 14.39 -9.21 0.40
N ALA A 111 13.40 -8.32 0.55
CA ALA A 111 12.82 -7.59 -0.56
C ALA A 111 13.50 -6.22 -0.63
N ASP A 112 13.99 -5.84 -1.81
CA ASP A 112 14.66 -4.54 -2.05
C ASP A 112 13.79 -3.31 -1.72
N ALA A 113 12.47 -3.48 -1.57
CA ALA A 113 11.54 -2.44 -1.17
C ALA A 113 10.40 -3.00 -0.30
N PRO A 114 10.62 -3.19 1.02
CA PRO A 114 9.57 -3.60 1.93
C PRO A 114 8.55 -2.47 2.10
N SER A 115 7.28 -2.83 2.27
CA SER A 115 6.24 -1.90 2.71
C SER A 115 6.42 -1.65 4.21
N LEU A 116 6.82 -0.44 4.59
CA LEU A 116 7.28 -0.09 5.95
C LEU A 116 6.22 -0.40 7.01
N LEU A 117 4.95 -0.24 6.67
CA LEU A 117 3.82 -0.29 7.58
C LEU A 117 3.03 -1.60 7.50
N THR A 118 3.62 -2.64 6.89
CA THR A 118 2.97 -3.95 6.80
C THR A 118 2.64 -4.48 8.19
N GLY A 119 1.34 -4.63 8.47
CA GLY A 119 0.81 -5.09 9.75
C GLY A 119 0.52 -3.98 10.78
N LEU A 120 0.75 -2.71 10.43
CA LEU A 120 0.62 -1.57 11.34
C LEU A 120 -0.55 -0.64 11.01
N VAL A 121 -1.12 -0.70 9.79
CA VAL A 121 -2.14 0.27 9.35
C VAL A 121 -3.55 -0.33 9.42
N GLU A 122 -4.45 0.40 10.04
CA GLU A 122 -5.86 0.08 10.20
C GLU A 122 -6.73 1.29 9.81
N THR A 123 -7.96 1.06 9.38
CA THR A 123 -8.94 2.12 9.13
C THR A 123 -9.66 2.51 10.42
N GLY A 124 -10.38 3.64 10.43
CA GLY A 124 -11.20 4.06 11.57
C GLY A 124 -12.27 3.04 12.01
N ASP A 125 -12.74 2.20 11.09
CA ASP A 125 -13.64 1.06 11.36
C ASP A 125 -12.92 -0.24 11.78
N GLY A 126 -11.59 -0.18 12.01
CA GLY A 126 -10.78 -1.30 12.48
C GLY A 126 -10.35 -2.30 11.41
N ALA A 127 -10.62 -2.02 10.12
CA ALA A 127 -10.20 -2.90 9.03
C ALA A 127 -8.70 -2.74 8.75
N ARG A 128 -7.97 -3.86 8.72
CA ARG A 128 -6.52 -3.84 8.44
C ARG A 128 -6.23 -3.59 6.97
N LEU A 129 -5.28 -2.69 6.69
CA LEU A 129 -4.74 -2.51 5.35
C LEU A 129 -3.53 -3.41 5.12
N SER A 130 -3.56 -4.16 4.03
CA SER A 130 -2.48 -5.05 3.61
C SER A 130 -1.71 -4.45 2.43
N PRO A 131 -0.39 -4.66 2.33
CA PRO A 131 0.38 -4.20 1.19
C PRO A 131 -0.04 -4.98 -0.07
N SER A 132 -0.21 -4.25 -1.16
CA SER A 132 -0.50 -4.75 -2.50
C SER A 132 0.39 -4.03 -3.50
N HIS A 133 0.73 -4.69 -4.61
CA HIS A 133 1.53 -4.06 -5.65
C HIS A 133 1.13 -4.54 -7.04
N CYS A 134 1.38 -3.71 -8.03
CA CYS A 134 1.36 -4.09 -9.44
C CYS A 134 2.62 -3.56 -10.14
N VAL A 135 3.00 -4.19 -11.24
CA VAL A 135 4.12 -3.76 -12.07
C VAL A 135 3.57 -3.38 -13.43
N LYS A 136 3.92 -2.18 -13.92
CA LYS A 136 3.53 -1.71 -15.25
C LYS A 136 4.74 -1.03 -15.88
N GLN A 137 5.12 -1.45 -17.10
CA GLN A 137 6.27 -0.92 -17.84
C GLN A 137 7.56 -0.90 -17.00
N GLY A 138 7.83 -1.98 -16.26
CA GLY A 138 8.99 -2.08 -15.36
C GLY A 138 8.88 -1.27 -14.06
N GLN A 139 7.95 -0.32 -13.96
CA GLN A 139 7.70 0.44 -12.75
C GLN A 139 6.80 -0.33 -11.77
N ARG A 140 7.26 -0.47 -10.53
CA ARG A 140 6.48 -1.07 -9.44
C ARG A 140 5.65 0.00 -8.72
N TYR A 141 4.34 -0.24 -8.61
CA TYR A 141 3.39 0.59 -7.88
C TYR A 141 2.95 -0.15 -6.61
N ARG A 142 3.07 0.50 -5.46
CA ARG A 142 2.78 -0.07 -4.13
C ARG A 142 1.60 0.63 -3.49
N TYR A 143 0.73 -0.13 -2.85
CA TYR A 143 -0.51 0.34 -2.21
C TYR A 143 -0.76 -0.37 -0.88
N TYR A 144 -1.48 0.29 0.02
CA TYR A 144 -2.15 -0.34 1.15
C TYR A 144 -3.64 -0.47 0.83
N VAL A 145 -4.16 -1.71 0.89
CA VAL A 145 -5.54 -2.03 0.50
C VAL A 145 -6.29 -2.77 1.59
N THR A 146 -7.59 -2.50 1.72
CA THR A 146 -8.51 -3.35 2.50
C THR A 146 -8.93 -4.59 1.69
N LYS A 147 -9.36 -5.65 2.37
CA LYS A 147 -9.77 -6.91 1.70
C LYS A 147 -11.06 -6.77 0.87
N ASN A 148 -11.94 -5.83 1.21
CA ASN A 148 -13.17 -5.58 0.45
C ASN A 148 -12.84 -4.74 -0.80
N GLN A 149 -12.60 -5.40 -1.93
CA GLN A 149 -12.27 -4.77 -3.23
C GLN A 149 -13.49 -4.14 -3.95
N GLY A 150 -14.62 -3.93 -3.26
CA GLY A 150 -15.84 -3.32 -3.82
C GLY A 150 -15.88 -1.79 -3.74
N CYS A 151 -17.05 -1.20 -4.03
CA CYS A 151 -17.31 0.23 -3.84
C CYS A 151 -17.25 0.59 -2.34
N GLY A 152 -16.11 1.14 -1.90
CA GLY A 152 -15.87 1.49 -0.49
C GLY A 152 -14.55 0.99 0.06
N GLY A 153 -13.82 0.14 -0.67
CA GLY A 153 -12.49 -0.33 -0.27
C GLY A 153 -11.43 0.77 -0.31
N TRP A 154 -10.62 0.87 0.74
CA TRP A 154 -9.44 1.72 0.80
C TRP A 154 -8.34 1.23 -0.14
N ARG A 155 -7.75 2.15 -0.91
CA ARG A 155 -6.53 1.92 -1.72
C ARG A 155 -5.62 3.15 -1.66
N LEU A 156 -4.67 3.11 -0.73
CA LEU A 156 -3.76 4.22 -0.44
C LEU A 156 -2.40 4.01 -1.11
N PRO A 157 -1.80 5.01 -1.78
CA PRO A 157 -0.43 4.91 -2.29
C PRO A 157 0.56 4.72 -1.15
N ALA A 158 1.27 3.58 -1.15
CA ALA A 158 2.18 3.25 -0.05
C ALA A 158 3.31 4.29 0.13
N PRO A 159 4.01 4.77 -0.93
CA PRO A 159 5.09 5.75 -0.75
C PRO A 159 4.63 7.07 -0.13
N ALA A 160 3.43 7.55 -0.48
CA ALA A 160 2.90 8.80 0.05
C ALA A 160 2.52 8.64 1.53
N LEU A 161 1.82 7.56 1.87
CA LEU A 161 1.44 7.28 3.26
C LEU A 161 2.67 7.07 4.16
N GLU A 162 3.63 6.25 3.69
CA GLU A 162 4.89 5.98 4.38
C GLU A 162 5.65 7.28 4.66
N LYS A 163 5.77 8.15 3.65
CA LYS A 163 6.43 9.46 3.80
C LYS A 163 5.71 10.32 4.85
N VAL A 164 4.39 10.46 4.77
CA VAL A 164 3.63 11.28 5.73
C VAL A 164 3.84 10.79 7.17
N ILE A 165 3.81 9.49 7.40
CA ILE A 165 3.99 8.93 8.75
C ILE A 165 5.43 9.17 9.25
N VAL A 166 6.44 8.92 8.42
CA VAL A 166 7.85 9.17 8.78
C VAL A 166 8.07 10.66 9.06
N ASP A 167 7.55 11.55 8.23
CA ASP A 167 7.68 13.00 8.41
C ASP A 167 6.97 13.49 9.69
N ARG A 168 5.85 12.87 10.08
CA ARG A 168 5.13 13.21 11.31
C ARG A 168 5.86 12.74 12.55
N ILE A 169 6.40 11.52 12.54
CA ILE A 169 7.25 11.01 13.63
C ILE A 169 8.51 11.87 13.75
N TYR A 170 9.14 12.23 12.62
CA TYR A 170 10.28 13.14 12.61
C TYR A 170 9.95 14.46 13.29
N ARG A 171 8.86 15.14 12.88
CA ARG A 171 8.45 16.42 13.46
C ARG A 171 8.21 16.31 14.97
N PHE A 172 7.53 15.25 15.41
CA PHE A 172 7.31 14.98 16.83
C PHE A 172 8.64 14.80 17.61
N LEU A 173 9.59 14.03 17.07
CA LEU A 173 10.89 13.83 17.71
C LEU A 173 11.75 15.11 17.78
N THR A 174 11.55 16.05 16.85
CA THR A 174 12.29 17.32 16.81
C THR A 174 11.60 18.45 17.56
N ASP A 175 10.35 18.27 17.96
CA ASP A 175 9.57 19.24 18.72
C ASP A 175 9.83 19.02 20.22
N GLN A 176 10.77 19.78 20.78
CA GLN A 176 11.23 19.60 22.16
C GLN A 176 10.12 19.82 23.19
N GLU A 177 9.24 20.79 22.96
CA GLU A 177 8.13 21.09 23.86
C GLU A 177 7.12 19.95 23.87
N HIS A 178 6.68 19.52 22.69
CA HIS A 178 5.71 18.43 22.56
C HIS A 178 6.28 17.09 23.06
N LEU A 179 7.52 16.76 22.70
CA LEU A 179 8.16 15.51 23.10
C LEU A 179 8.32 15.40 24.63
N SER A 180 8.76 16.49 25.27
CA SER A 180 8.94 16.50 26.74
C SER A 180 7.61 16.49 27.48
N ALA A 181 6.59 17.17 26.96
CA ALA A 181 5.25 17.13 27.51
C ALA A 181 4.65 15.72 27.51
N GLU A 182 4.87 14.94 26.45
CA GLU A 182 4.30 13.59 26.29
C GLU A 182 5.10 12.48 26.99
N LEU A 183 6.41 12.61 27.14
CA LEU A 183 7.26 11.51 27.63
C LEU A 183 8.00 11.81 28.94
N ALA A 184 8.09 13.08 29.34
CA ALA A 184 9.05 13.50 30.35
C ALA A 184 8.58 14.70 31.19
N SER A 185 7.27 14.86 31.41
CA SER A 185 6.64 16.07 31.97
C SER A 185 7.21 16.50 33.35
N ASP A 186 7.69 15.56 34.16
CA ASP A 186 8.26 15.78 35.50
C ASP A 186 9.74 15.37 35.62
N THR A 187 10.53 15.59 34.58
CA THR A 187 11.94 15.10 34.52
C THR A 187 12.96 16.22 34.77
N ALA A 188 14.09 15.88 35.41
CA ALA A 188 15.19 16.81 35.63
C ALA A 188 15.81 17.34 34.31
N PRO A 189 16.30 18.59 34.25
CA PRO A 189 16.85 19.21 33.03
C PRO A 189 17.98 18.41 32.35
N SER A 190 18.86 17.77 33.12
CA SER A 190 19.96 16.97 32.58
C SER A 190 19.50 15.74 31.79
N VAL A 191 18.36 15.16 32.16
CA VAL A 191 17.75 14.04 31.44
C VAL A 191 17.06 14.54 30.17
N LEU A 192 16.43 15.72 30.21
CA LEU A 192 15.80 16.34 29.04
C LEU A 192 16.83 16.64 27.93
N GLU A 193 18.03 17.13 28.28
CA GLU A 193 19.11 17.33 27.30
C GLU A 193 19.53 16.02 26.61
N ALA A 194 19.68 14.93 27.38
CA ALA A 194 20.02 13.61 26.84
C ALA A 194 18.90 13.03 25.96
N LEU A 195 17.64 13.25 26.35
CA LEU A 195 16.45 12.88 25.60
C LEU A 195 16.40 13.60 24.25
N PHE A 196 16.55 14.92 24.22
CA PHE A 196 16.50 15.69 22.96
C PHE A 196 17.62 15.29 21.99
N ARG A 197 18.82 15.02 22.51
CA ARG A 197 19.94 14.51 21.71
C ARG A 197 19.62 13.14 21.09
N SER A 198 19.07 12.23 21.88
CA SER A 198 18.68 10.90 21.43
C SER A 198 17.53 10.95 20.44
N ALA A 199 16.57 11.87 20.64
CA ALA A 199 15.44 12.08 19.75
C ALA A 199 15.89 12.63 18.39
N ALA A 200 16.79 13.61 18.37
CA ALA A 200 17.40 14.12 17.14
C ALA A 200 18.18 13.03 16.38
N ALA A 201 18.91 12.15 17.09
CA ALA A 201 19.60 11.02 16.49
C ALA A 201 18.61 10.02 15.86
N LEU A 202 17.55 9.64 16.59
CA LEU A 202 16.51 8.74 16.07
C LEU A 202 15.77 9.34 14.86
N ALA A 203 15.48 10.65 14.90
CA ALA A 203 14.86 11.37 13.79
C ALA A 203 15.76 11.33 12.54
N HIS A 204 17.07 11.50 12.70
CA HIS A 204 18.05 11.39 11.62
C HIS A 204 18.17 9.96 11.07
N GLU A 205 18.17 8.94 11.94
CA GLU A 205 18.13 7.52 11.53
C GLU A 205 16.89 7.23 10.65
N LEU A 206 15.72 7.70 11.10
CA LEU A 206 14.46 7.50 10.38
C LEU A 206 14.42 8.14 9.00
N GLN A 207 15.04 9.31 8.78
CA GLN A 207 15.04 9.95 7.46
C GLN A 207 16.06 9.36 6.49
N ASN A 208 17.24 8.97 6.99
CA ASN A 208 18.40 8.69 6.14
C ASN A 208 18.70 7.20 5.93
N PHE A 209 18.15 6.31 6.76
CA PHE A 209 18.46 4.89 6.64
C PHE A 209 17.69 4.20 5.51
N ALA A 210 18.20 3.03 5.10
CA ALA A 210 17.53 2.19 4.11
C ALA A 210 16.12 1.76 4.58
N PRO A 211 15.18 1.50 3.66
CA PRO A 211 13.81 1.12 4.00
C PRO A 211 13.67 -0.10 4.93
N SER A 212 14.61 -1.05 4.88
CA SER A 212 14.64 -2.19 5.79
C SER A 212 14.88 -1.74 7.24
N SER A 213 15.88 -0.89 7.47
CA SER A 213 16.22 -0.36 8.80
C SER A 213 15.15 0.58 9.31
N GLN A 214 14.59 1.45 8.45
CA GLN A 214 13.43 2.28 8.80
C GLN A 214 12.27 1.42 9.30
N ARG A 215 11.98 0.30 8.61
CA ARG A 215 10.92 -0.63 9.03
C ARG A 215 11.21 -1.26 10.38
N GLU A 216 12.45 -1.65 10.67
CA GLU A 216 12.82 -2.23 11.97
C GLU A 216 12.58 -1.24 13.11
N ILE A 217 12.99 0.02 12.93
CA ILE A 217 12.73 1.10 13.88
C ILE A 217 11.22 1.28 14.08
N LEU A 218 10.47 1.43 12.99
CA LEU A 218 9.01 1.63 13.04
C LEU A 218 8.29 0.44 13.71
N LEU A 219 8.67 -0.80 13.43
CA LEU A 219 8.07 -1.98 14.08
C LEU A 219 8.30 -1.99 15.61
N HIS A 220 9.42 -1.40 16.06
CA HIS A 220 9.73 -1.32 17.48
C HIS A 220 8.88 -0.24 18.17
N ILE A 221 8.91 1.00 17.66
CA ILE A 221 8.30 2.16 18.33
C ILE A 221 6.81 2.35 18.02
N LEU A 222 6.34 1.90 16.86
CA LEU A 222 4.96 2.10 16.41
C LEU A 222 4.07 0.96 16.90
N GLN A 223 2.92 1.30 17.47
CA GLN A 223 1.88 0.35 17.85
C GLN A 223 0.91 0.09 16.70
N ARG A 224 0.24 1.13 16.21
CA ARG A 224 -0.62 1.10 15.02
C ARG A 224 -0.80 2.51 14.43
N VAL A 225 -1.23 2.57 13.17
CA VAL A 225 -1.65 3.78 12.49
C VAL A 225 -3.11 3.63 12.09
N VAL A 226 -3.95 4.56 12.53
CA VAL A 226 -5.37 4.60 12.21
C VAL A 226 -5.61 5.68 11.15
N ILE A 227 -6.30 5.31 10.07
CA ILE A 227 -6.61 6.22 8.96
C ILE A 227 -8.11 6.39 8.83
N THR A 228 -8.56 7.65 8.84
CA THR A 228 -9.92 8.06 8.54
C THR A 228 -9.93 8.90 7.26
N GLN A 229 -11.10 9.37 6.81
CA GLN A 229 -11.18 10.25 5.63
C GLN A 229 -10.54 11.62 5.87
N ASP A 230 -10.50 12.03 7.16
CA ASP A 230 -10.17 13.39 7.57
C ASP A 230 -8.89 13.46 8.43
N SER A 231 -8.35 12.32 8.85
CA SER A 231 -7.20 12.28 9.76
C SER A 231 -6.36 11.00 9.66
N ILE A 232 -5.08 11.13 10.01
CA ILE A 232 -4.19 10.02 10.36
C ILE A 232 -3.85 10.16 11.83
N THR A 233 -4.03 9.08 12.59
CA THR A 233 -3.60 8.99 13.98
C THR A 233 -2.50 7.94 14.08
N ILE A 234 -1.31 8.37 14.48
CA ILE A 234 -0.15 7.50 14.71
C ILE A 234 -0.07 7.23 16.21
N ILE A 235 -0.11 5.95 16.58
CA ILE A 235 -0.07 5.51 17.98
C ILE A 235 1.28 4.83 18.21
N LEU A 236 2.07 5.41 19.12
CA LEU A 236 3.42 4.96 19.48
C LEU A 236 3.38 4.28 20.85
N LYS A 237 4.26 3.29 21.04
CA LYS A 237 4.46 2.65 22.34
C LYS A 237 5.35 3.55 23.20
N ALA A 238 4.79 4.21 24.20
CA ALA A 238 5.53 5.19 25.00
C ALA A 238 6.77 4.56 25.63
N GLN A 239 6.65 3.35 26.20
CA GLN A 239 7.77 2.63 26.79
C GLN A 239 8.89 2.32 25.80
N ALA A 240 8.56 1.80 24.61
CA ALA A 240 9.57 1.42 23.62
C ALA A 240 10.28 2.65 23.05
N LEU A 241 9.52 3.74 22.86
CA LEU A 241 10.07 5.02 22.45
C LEU A 241 10.97 5.60 23.54
N GLY A 242 10.47 5.71 24.77
CA GLY A 242 11.22 6.22 25.91
C GLY A 242 12.52 5.45 26.17
N ALA A 243 12.48 4.12 26.13
CA ALA A 243 13.68 3.28 26.24
C ALA A 243 14.70 3.57 25.14
N ARG A 244 14.23 3.84 23.90
CA ARG A 244 15.11 4.23 22.79
C ARG A 244 15.70 5.64 22.96
N LEU A 245 15.03 6.51 23.72
CA LEU A 245 15.45 7.87 24.04
C LEU A 245 16.23 7.97 25.36
N GLY A 246 16.47 6.85 26.05
CA GLY A 246 17.21 6.81 27.31
C GLY A 246 16.38 7.08 28.56
N LEU A 247 15.05 7.05 28.47
CA LEU A 247 14.13 7.12 29.60
C LEU A 247 13.84 5.73 30.19
N SER A 248 13.58 5.71 31.49
CA SER A 248 13.16 4.54 32.25
C SER A 248 11.96 4.88 33.14
N GLY A 249 11.07 3.92 33.40
CA GLY A 249 9.92 4.11 34.30
C GLY A 249 8.59 4.44 33.62
N ILE A 250 8.55 4.46 32.28
CA ILE A 250 7.30 4.59 31.51
C ILE A 250 6.53 3.27 31.53
N ASP A 251 5.21 3.33 31.71
CA ASP A 251 4.36 2.14 31.73
C ASP A 251 4.33 1.45 30.35
N GLN A 252 4.31 0.12 30.33
CA GLN A 252 4.26 -0.67 29.10
C GLN A 252 2.97 -0.44 28.30
N ASN A 253 1.90 -0.02 28.97
CA ASN A 253 0.59 0.23 28.34
C ASN A 253 0.38 1.70 27.94
N GLU A 254 1.33 2.58 28.21
CA GLU A 254 1.20 4.00 27.89
C GLU A 254 1.40 4.23 26.37
N GLU A 255 0.52 5.05 25.80
CA GLU A 255 0.46 5.34 24.37
C GLU A 255 0.70 6.83 24.13
N VAL A 256 1.58 7.15 23.17
CA VAL A 256 1.70 8.51 22.64
C VAL A 256 0.93 8.59 21.33
N GLN A 257 0.05 9.58 21.20
CA GLN A 257 -0.83 9.73 20.04
C GLN A 257 -0.53 11.01 19.27
N ILE A 258 -0.12 10.84 18.00
CA ILE A 258 0.10 11.95 17.07
C ILE A 258 -1.06 11.94 16.07
N SER A 259 -2.00 12.88 16.23
CA SER A 259 -3.11 13.06 15.30
C SER A 259 -2.84 14.19 14.32
N TYR A 260 -3.10 13.95 13.03
CA TYR A 260 -2.88 14.92 11.98
C TYR A 260 -4.04 14.94 10.96
N PRO A 261 -4.64 16.11 10.68
CA PRO A 261 -5.71 16.20 9.70
C PRO A 261 -5.19 15.99 8.28
N ILE A 262 -5.91 15.21 7.48
CA ILE A 262 -5.61 14.99 6.07
C ILE A 262 -6.89 15.12 5.25
N ALA A 263 -6.76 15.48 3.98
CA ALA A 263 -7.86 15.35 3.04
C ALA A 263 -7.57 14.19 2.10
N ILE A 264 -8.42 13.16 2.12
CA ILE A 264 -8.30 12.03 1.20
C ILE A 264 -9.24 12.22 0.02
N ARG A 265 -8.69 12.60 -1.14
CA ARG A 265 -9.48 12.80 -2.37
C ARG A 265 -9.30 11.66 -3.36
N ARG A 266 -10.41 11.23 -4.00
CA ARG A 266 -10.42 10.21 -5.07
C ARG A 266 -10.06 10.86 -6.42
N ARG A 267 -9.06 10.33 -7.13
CA ARG A 267 -8.57 10.86 -8.42
C ARG A 267 -8.68 9.83 -9.56
N GLY A 268 -9.62 10.05 -10.48
CA GLY A 268 -9.80 9.27 -11.72
C GLY A 268 -10.73 8.06 -11.60
N ALA A 269 -10.88 7.31 -12.71
CA ALA A 269 -11.69 6.08 -12.76
C ALA A 269 -11.09 4.92 -11.94
N GLU A 270 -9.79 4.98 -11.66
CA GLU A 270 -9.14 4.16 -10.63
C GLU A 270 -9.19 4.93 -9.31
N THR A 271 -9.68 4.32 -8.24
CA THR A 271 -9.78 4.87 -6.87
C THR A 271 -8.40 5.17 -6.26
N ARG A 272 -7.70 6.17 -6.80
CA ARG A 272 -6.45 6.69 -6.26
C ARG A 272 -6.78 7.73 -5.22
N LEU A 273 -6.52 7.41 -3.97
CA LEU A 273 -6.63 8.33 -2.86
C LEU A 273 -5.34 9.15 -2.77
N VAL A 274 -5.46 10.48 -2.88
CA VAL A 274 -4.35 11.42 -2.65
C VAL A 274 -4.44 11.90 -1.21
N ILE A 275 -3.35 11.82 -0.47
CA ILE A 275 -3.24 12.36 0.89
C ILE A 275 -2.73 13.79 0.73
N GLU A 276 -3.61 14.78 0.89
CA GLU A 276 -3.22 16.19 0.89
C GLU A 276 -2.92 16.63 2.32
N ASN A 277 -1.79 17.31 2.45
CA ASN A 277 -1.31 17.91 3.69
C ASN A 277 -1.65 19.40 3.62
N PRO A 278 -2.62 19.90 4.41
CA PRO A 278 -3.02 21.32 4.35
C PRO A 278 -1.89 22.30 4.73
N THR A 279 -0.76 21.82 5.25
CA THR A 279 0.36 22.64 5.74
C THR A 279 1.63 22.55 4.88
N GLU A 280 1.70 21.65 3.90
CA GLU A 280 2.83 21.60 2.96
C GLU A 280 2.52 22.41 1.70
N PRO A 281 3.47 23.22 1.18
CA PRO A 281 3.29 23.89 -0.09
C PRO A 281 3.06 22.81 -1.16
N ALA A 282 1.92 22.90 -1.83
CA ALA A 282 1.51 21.93 -2.83
C ALA A 282 2.62 21.82 -3.90
N LYS A 283 3.18 20.63 -4.08
CA LYS A 283 4.25 20.43 -5.06
C LYS A 283 3.66 20.64 -6.47
N PRO A 284 4.24 21.52 -7.30
CA PRO A 284 3.72 21.77 -8.65
C PRO A 284 3.63 20.49 -9.49
N ASP A 285 2.52 20.30 -10.20
CA ASP A 285 2.37 19.16 -11.12
C ASP A 285 3.29 19.41 -12.33
N GLY A 286 4.47 18.77 -12.34
CA GLY A 286 5.49 18.99 -13.36
C GLY A 286 4.99 18.73 -14.79
N LYS A 287 3.97 17.89 -14.99
CA LYS A 287 3.37 17.70 -16.32
C LYS A 287 2.50 18.88 -16.72
N LEU A 288 1.79 19.47 -15.76
CA LEU A 288 0.97 20.67 -15.99
C LEU A 288 1.85 21.89 -16.25
N VAL A 289 2.90 22.07 -15.44
CA VAL A 289 3.91 23.11 -15.64
C VAL A 289 4.58 22.97 -17.01
N SER A 290 5.00 21.77 -17.39
CA SER A 290 5.61 21.52 -18.71
C SER A 290 4.65 21.83 -19.85
N LEU A 291 3.34 21.61 -19.68
CA LEU A 291 2.33 21.88 -20.71
C LEU A 291 2.15 23.38 -20.94
N VAL A 292 2.03 24.16 -19.85
CA VAL A 292 1.92 25.63 -19.91
C VAL A 292 3.19 26.23 -20.49
N PHE A 293 4.36 25.77 -20.05
CA PHE A 293 5.65 26.21 -20.59
C PHE A 293 5.76 25.93 -22.11
N GLN A 294 5.35 24.74 -22.55
CA GLN A 294 5.36 24.37 -23.96
C GLN A 294 4.43 25.26 -24.80
N ALA A 295 3.25 25.59 -24.27
CA ALA A 295 2.32 26.50 -24.93
C ALA A 295 2.93 27.90 -25.13
N HIS A 296 3.50 28.51 -24.08
CA HIS A 296 4.16 29.81 -24.18
C HIS A 296 5.35 29.79 -25.13
N ARG A 297 6.15 28.71 -25.12
CA ARG A 297 7.29 28.55 -26.02
C ARG A 297 6.86 28.53 -27.48
N TRP A 298 5.85 27.73 -27.82
CA TRP A 298 5.33 27.66 -29.19
C TRP A 298 4.67 28.97 -29.64
N PHE A 299 3.94 29.63 -28.74
CA PHE A 299 3.35 30.93 -29.04
C PHE A 299 4.42 31.99 -29.34
N ASN A 300 5.45 32.11 -28.49
CA ASN A 300 6.56 33.04 -28.72
C ASN A 300 7.30 32.73 -30.03
N GLU A 301 7.48 31.45 -30.36
CA GLU A 301 8.13 31.06 -31.61
C GLU A 301 7.33 31.47 -32.86
N LEU A 302 6.00 31.33 -32.84
CA LEU A 302 5.13 31.81 -33.92
C LEU A 302 5.10 33.34 -34.01
N ARG A 303 5.12 34.02 -32.85
CA ARG A 303 5.14 35.49 -32.79
C ARG A 303 6.44 36.05 -33.36
N ASP A 304 7.56 35.46 -32.98
CA ASP A 304 8.89 35.96 -33.32
C ASP A 304 9.33 35.50 -34.74
N ARG A 305 8.65 34.50 -35.32
CA ARG A 305 8.88 34.01 -36.70
C ARG A 305 7.55 33.86 -37.46
N PRO A 306 7.09 34.91 -38.16
CA PRO A 306 5.80 34.91 -38.86
C PRO A 306 5.66 33.85 -39.98
N SER A 307 6.76 33.32 -40.50
CA SER A 307 6.76 32.24 -41.50
C SER A 307 6.60 30.85 -40.89
N SER A 308 6.73 30.70 -39.57
CA SER A 308 6.61 29.42 -38.90
C SER A 308 5.15 28.98 -38.82
N SER A 309 4.86 27.76 -39.28
CA SER A 309 3.52 27.18 -39.23
C SER A 309 3.35 26.17 -38.09
N VAL A 310 2.10 25.87 -37.73
CA VAL A 310 1.77 24.80 -36.77
C VAL A 310 2.34 23.45 -37.20
N HIS A 311 2.39 23.20 -38.52
CA HIS A 311 2.97 21.99 -39.09
C HIS A 311 4.50 21.94 -38.91
N GLU A 312 5.19 23.07 -39.10
CA GLU A 312 6.63 23.17 -38.87
C GLU A 312 7.01 23.01 -37.40
N LEU A 313 6.23 23.58 -36.48
CA LEU A 313 6.39 23.33 -35.05
C LEU A 313 6.21 21.85 -34.72
N GLY A 314 5.21 21.20 -35.33
CA GLY A 314 4.99 19.78 -35.18
C GLY A 314 6.21 18.95 -35.57
N ASN A 315 6.75 19.21 -36.77
CA ASN A 315 7.95 18.52 -37.26
C ASN A 315 9.18 18.79 -36.39
N LYS A 316 9.38 20.04 -35.96
CA LYS A 316 10.53 20.45 -35.15
C LYS A 316 10.55 19.80 -33.77
N TYR A 317 9.39 19.68 -33.13
CA TYR A 317 9.26 19.15 -31.77
C TYR A 317 8.83 17.68 -31.73
N GLY A 318 8.69 17.01 -32.88
CA GLY A 318 8.30 15.60 -32.98
C GLY A 318 6.86 15.34 -32.47
N VAL A 319 5.96 16.32 -32.62
CA VAL A 319 4.57 16.26 -32.15
C VAL A 319 3.61 16.47 -33.31
N ASN A 320 2.42 15.87 -33.22
CA ASN A 320 1.40 16.04 -34.26
C ASN A 320 0.89 17.49 -34.28
N SER A 321 0.64 18.06 -35.47
CA SER A 321 0.05 19.39 -35.63
C SER A 321 -1.26 19.58 -34.85
N ALA A 322 -2.08 18.53 -34.73
CA ALA A 322 -3.30 18.56 -33.92
C ALA A 322 -3.01 18.74 -32.41
N ASP A 323 -1.86 18.26 -31.92
CA ASP A 323 -1.45 18.48 -30.53
C ASP A 323 -0.88 19.89 -30.33
N VAL A 324 -0.17 20.42 -31.33
CA VAL A 324 0.28 21.83 -31.32
C VAL A 324 -0.93 22.77 -31.25
N SER A 325 -1.94 22.55 -32.10
CA SER A 325 -3.19 23.33 -32.09
C SER A 325 -3.96 23.27 -30.78
N ARG A 326 -3.92 22.14 -30.06
CA ARG A 326 -4.60 21.99 -28.76
C ARG A 326 -3.88 22.68 -27.61
N ILE A 327 -2.56 22.78 -27.69
CA ILE A 327 -1.71 23.29 -26.60
C ILE A 327 -1.51 24.79 -26.73
N LEU A 328 -1.43 25.33 -27.95
CA LEU A 328 -1.24 26.77 -28.20
C LEU A 328 -2.21 27.68 -27.43
N PRO A 329 -3.54 27.40 -27.35
CA PRO A 329 -4.48 28.22 -26.59
C PRO A 329 -4.15 28.35 -25.10
N LEU A 330 -3.38 27.40 -24.54
CA LEU A 330 -2.99 27.43 -23.12
C LEU A 330 -1.99 28.54 -22.79
N ALA A 331 -1.35 29.15 -23.79
CA ALA A 331 -0.50 30.34 -23.60
C ALA A 331 -1.31 31.59 -23.21
N PHE A 332 -2.64 31.54 -23.35
CA PHE A 332 -3.57 32.64 -23.06
C PHE A 332 -4.39 32.40 -21.79
N LEU A 333 -3.93 31.51 -20.90
CA LEU A 333 -4.49 31.36 -19.57
C LEU A 333 -4.32 32.65 -18.78
N ALA A 334 -5.28 32.93 -17.89
CA ALA A 334 -5.21 34.05 -16.98
C ALA A 334 -3.91 34.00 -16.14
N PRO A 335 -3.22 35.13 -15.90
CA PRO A 335 -1.93 35.14 -15.21
C PRO A 335 -1.96 34.47 -13.83
N ASP A 336 -3.01 34.68 -13.06
CA ASP A 336 -3.21 34.08 -11.73
C ASP A 336 -3.41 32.55 -11.78
N ILE A 337 -3.98 32.04 -12.88
CA ILE A 337 -4.10 30.59 -13.12
C ILE A 337 -2.71 30.01 -13.43
N VAL A 338 -1.90 30.70 -14.22
CA VAL A 338 -0.51 30.30 -14.51
C VAL A 338 0.32 30.31 -13.23
N GLU A 339 0.24 31.38 -12.43
CA GLU A 339 0.91 31.48 -11.12
C GLU A 339 0.48 30.34 -10.20
N ALA A 340 -0.82 30.09 -10.08
CA ALA A 340 -1.30 28.99 -9.24
C ALA A 340 -0.82 27.61 -9.74
N ILE A 341 -0.68 27.39 -11.04
CA ILE A 341 -0.08 26.16 -11.60
C ILE A 341 1.41 26.05 -11.24
N LEU A 342 2.15 27.16 -11.33
CA LEU A 342 3.58 27.20 -11.01
C LEU A 342 3.83 27.02 -9.52
N ASP A 343 2.94 27.53 -8.67
CA ASP A 343 2.99 27.41 -7.21
C ASP A 343 2.38 26.10 -6.68
N GLY A 344 1.80 25.27 -7.57
CA GLY A 344 1.11 24.04 -7.18
C GLY A 344 -0.27 24.26 -6.54
N ARG A 345 -0.76 25.50 -6.51
CA ARG A 345 -2.07 25.92 -5.97
C ARG A 345 -3.24 25.70 -6.95
N GLN A 346 -3.03 25.05 -8.08
CA GLN A 346 -4.11 24.74 -9.02
C GLN A 346 -5.16 23.78 -8.41
N PRO A 347 -6.42 23.84 -8.87
CA PRO A 347 -7.43 22.86 -8.49
C PRO A 347 -6.94 21.44 -8.80
N PRO A 348 -7.10 20.47 -7.88
CA PRO A 348 -6.54 19.12 -8.02
C PRO A 348 -7.14 18.34 -9.21
N GLU A 349 -8.33 18.76 -9.62
CA GLU A 349 -9.04 18.31 -10.81
C GLU A 349 -8.38 18.76 -12.12
N LEU A 350 -7.63 19.85 -12.10
CA LEU A 350 -6.92 20.41 -13.24
C LEU A 350 -5.62 19.64 -13.48
N THR A 351 -5.69 18.68 -14.40
CA THR A 351 -4.53 17.87 -14.80
C THR A 351 -4.08 18.24 -16.21
N ALA A 352 -2.81 17.97 -16.55
CA ALA A 352 -2.31 18.19 -17.92
C ALA A 352 -3.16 17.47 -18.98
N ALA A 353 -3.65 16.26 -18.65
CA ALA A 353 -4.52 15.50 -19.53
C ALA A 353 -5.92 16.13 -19.66
N ARG A 354 -6.48 16.68 -18.58
CA ARG A 354 -7.76 17.39 -18.61
C ARG A 354 -7.63 18.67 -19.42
N LEU A 355 -6.62 19.49 -19.12
CA LEU A 355 -6.34 20.76 -19.80
C LEU A 355 -6.09 20.56 -21.30
N LYS A 356 -5.31 19.55 -21.71
CA LYS A 356 -5.08 19.22 -23.13
C LYS A 356 -6.33 18.72 -23.87
N ARG A 357 -7.32 18.18 -23.16
CA ARG A 357 -8.57 17.66 -23.75
C ARG A 357 -9.67 18.71 -23.87
N MET A 358 -9.53 19.86 -23.22
CA MET A 358 -10.46 20.97 -23.35
C MET A 358 -10.31 21.57 -24.75
N ARG A 359 -11.37 21.54 -25.55
CA ARG A 359 -11.34 22.04 -26.93
C ARG A 359 -11.67 23.53 -27.00
N ASP A 360 -12.47 24.02 -26.07
CA ASP A 360 -13.04 25.37 -26.08
C ASP A 360 -12.69 26.10 -24.77
N LEU A 361 -11.40 26.43 -24.59
CA LEU A 361 -10.99 27.28 -23.49
C LEU A 361 -11.50 28.72 -23.75
N PRO A 362 -12.32 29.32 -22.87
CA PRO A 362 -12.80 30.69 -23.06
C PRO A 362 -11.63 31.67 -23.17
N LEU A 363 -11.73 32.67 -24.03
CA LEU A 363 -10.74 33.77 -24.08
C LEU A 363 -10.91 34.75 -22.91
N ASP A 364 -12.13 34.85 -22.37
CA ASP A 364 -12.41 35.68 -21.21
C ASP A 364 -11.86 35.04 -19.92
N TRP A 365 -11.01 35.78 -19.20
CA TRP A 365 -10.35 35.27 -18.00
C TRP A 365 -11.29 34.98 -16.84
N GLN A 366 -12.42 35.70 -16.71
CA GLN A 366 -13.40 35.41 -15.66
C GLN A 366 -14.10 34.07 -15.94
N GLN A 367 -14.44 33.82 -17.20
CA GLN A 367 -14.96 32.52 -17.64
C GLN A 367 -13.92 31.41 -17.49
N GLN A 368 -12.64 31.67 -17.77
CA GLN A 368 -11.57 30.69 -17.52
C GLN A 368 -11.50 30.28 -16.05
N ARG A 369 -11.56 31.23 -15.10
CA ARG A 369 -11.55 30.92 -13.67
C ARG A 369 -12.70 30.01 -13.26
N ARG A 370 -13.92 30.35 -13.66
CA ARG A 370 -15.12 29.49 -13.46
C ARG A 370 -14.95 28.11 -14.05
N TYR A 371 -14.49 28.06 -15.30
CA TYR A 371 -14.39 26.83 -16.06
C TYR A 371 -13.30 25.88 -15.55
N LEU A 372 -12.23 26.45 -14.98
CA LEU A 372 -11.08 25.72 -14.46
C LEU A 372 -11.13 25.51 -12.94
N GLY A 373 -12.10 26.09 -12.24
CA GLY A 373 -12.34 25.89 -10.81
C GLY A 373 -11.48 26.76 -9.88
N PHE A 374 -11.13 27.97 -10.31
CA PHE A 374 -10.34 28.95 -9.55
C PHE A 374 -11.18 30.04 -8.85
N GLU A 375 -12.49 29.83 -8.72
CA GLU A 375 -13.37 30.70 -7.91
C GLU A 375 -13.38 30.32 -6.42
#